data_AF-A0A8K0XUB8-F1
#
_entry.id   AF-A0A8K0XUB8-F1
#
_cell.length_a   1.000
_cell.length_b   1.000
_cell.length_c   1.000
_cell.angle_alpha   90.00
_cell.angle_beta   90.00
_cell.angle_gamma   90.00
#
_symmetry.space_group_name_H-M   'P 1'
#
loop_
_entity.id
_entity.type
_entity.pdbx_description
1 polymer ?
#
loop_
_entity_poly.entity_id
_entity_poly.type
_entity_poly.pdbx_seq_one_letter_code
_entity_poly.pdbx_strand_id
1 'polypeptide(L)'
;MPPPPRCVICHDDLGDANHPYSTICGHLCCEDCTTFHFSFDGVTPCPFCRSPIKRDQVFRLYFDFNTEGEESSGPSEEDVEKRAGLVALVKACRQAVDGPSNSSVDGKEIEVKLEAVEDALGSFNDSDHATRSLLKSLGCVLSEIRSKQQQLSVARDADAQKAELDRLSRKYKQKLSKVEKELQRTRHLLNETLQESAQAQEVLQAKLDTTRGQLETTTRLVNTRDDDLEDLRKDRESLKISNLRYKKKYYALKQHVAEMKRKTDREPDDTLMIIDNE
;
A
#
# COMPACT_ATOMS: atom_id res chain seq x y z
N MET A 1 -20.53 58.76 7.58
CA MET A 1 -19.24 59.38 7.93
C MET A 1 -18.61 58.55 9.04
N PRO A 2 -17.33 58.17 8.93
CA PRO A 2 -16.65 57.50 10.03
C PRO A 2 -16.62 58.40 11.27
N PRO A 3 -16.69 57.84 12.49
CA PRO A 3 -16.59 58.63 13.71
C PRO A 3 -15.22 59.31 13.79
N PRO A 4 -15.12 60.51 14.39
CA PRO A 4 -13.85 61.21 14.55
C PRO A 4 -12.87 60.37 15.39
N PRO A 5 -11.56 60.48 15.14
CA PRO A 5 -10.56 59.80 15.96
C PRO A 5 -10.62 60.30 17.40
N ARG A 6 -10.37 59.41 18.36
CA ARG A 6 -10.43 59.70 19.81
C ARG A 6 -9.08 59.57 20.48
N CYS A 7 -8.85 60.36 21.52
CA CYS A 7 -7.67 60.22 22.37
C CYS A 7 -7.66 58.85 23.06
N VAL A 8 -6.53 58.13 23.04
CA VAL A 8 -6.42 56.82 23.72
C VAL A 8 -6.36 56.91 25.25
N ILE A 9 -6.20 58.11 25.82
CA ILE A 9 -6.11 58.34 27.28
C ILE A 9 -7.45 58.83 27.85
N CYS A 10 -7.98 59.96 27.35
CA CYS A 10 -9.24 60.53 27.87
C CYS A 10 -10.49 60.13 27.08
N HIS A 11 -10.35 59.51 25.90
CA HIS A 11 -11.44 59.15 25.00
C HIS A 11 -12.24 60.31 24.39
N ASP A 12 -11.76 61.55 24.52
CA ASP A 12 -12.35 62.71 23.85
C ASP A 12 -12.10 62.69 22.34
N ASP A 13 -13.05 63.24 21.58
CA ASP A 13 -12.94 63.39 20.13
C ASP A 13 -11.82 64.41 19.80
N LEU A 14 -10.96 64.04 18.85
CA LEU A 14 -9.85 64.86 18.36
C LEU A 14 -10.33 65.70 17.18
N GLY A 15 -10.05 67.00 17.22
CA GLY A 15 -10.52 67.98 16.25
C GLY A 15 -9.93 69.36 16.52
N ASP A 16 -10.59 70.42 16.05
CA ASP A 16 -10.05 71.80 16.15
C ASP A 16 -9.81 72.27 17.59
N ALA A 17 -10.65 71.82 18.53
CA ALA A 17 -10.48 72.11 19.96
C ALA A 17 -9.38 71.27 20.62
N ASN A 18 -9.17 70.03 20.14
CA ASN A 18 -8.28 69.05 20.74
C ASN A 18 -7.31 68.51 19.69
N HIS A 19 -6.20 69.22 19.51
CA HIS A 19 -5.22 68.87 18.48
C HIS A 19 -4.65 67.46 18.70
N PRO A 20 -4.67 66.60 17.68
CA PRO A 20 -4.15 65.25 17.77
C PRO A 20 -2.61 65.26 17.76
N TYR A 21 -2.03 64.50 18.68
CA TYR A 21 -0.61 64.18 18.73
C TYR A 21 -0.42 62.68 18.49
N SER A 22 0.56 62.31 17.67
CA SER A 22 0.92 60.93 17.38
C SER A 22 2.25 60.56 18.03
N THR A 23 2.26 59.39 18.66
CA THR A 23 3.48 58.77 19.17
C THR A 23 4.21 58.00 18.06
N ILE A 24 5.52 57.73 18.22
CA ILE A 24 6.28 56.88 17.28
C ILE A 24 5.69 55.48 17.04
N CYS A 25 4.83 54.99 17.94
CA CYS A 25 4.15 53.71 17.81
C CYS A 25 2.76 53.80 17.14
N GLY A 26 2.32 54.99 16.71
CA GLY A 26 1.08 55.20 15.96
C GLY A 26 -0.18 55.45 16.80
N HIS A 27 -0.09 55.59 18.12
CA HIS A 27 -1.25 55.90 18.98
C HIS A 27 -1.46 57.41 19.09
N LEU A 28 -2.72 57.84 19.05
CA LEU A 28 -3.15 59.24 19.07
C LEU A 28 -3.58 59.71 20.46
N CYS A 29 -3.06 60.84 20.91
CA CYS A 29 -3.41 61.49 22.17
C CYS A 29 -3.81 62.95 21.92
N CYS A 30 -4.60 63.57 22.81
CA CYS A 30 -4.81 65.02 22.77
C CYS A 30 -3.60 65.76 23.37
N GLU A 31 -3.52 67.07 23.16
CA GLU A 31 -2.45 67.94 23.66
C GLU A 31 -2.28 67.86 25.18
N ASP A 32 -3.39 67.92 25.93
CA ASP A 32 -3.39 67.89 27.40
C ASP A 32 -2.85 66.56 27.93
N CYS A 33 -3.36 65.44 27.39
CA CYS A 33 -2.92 64.11 27.78
C CYS A 33 -1.46 63.85 27.40
N THR A 34 -1.02 64.39 26.26
CA THR A 34 0.39 64.30 25.83
C THR A 34 1.29 65.07 26.78
N THR A 35 0.92 66.31 27.10
CA THR A 35 1.70 67.17 27.99
C THR A 35 1.77 66.59 29.39
N PHE A 36 0.69 65.99 29.89
CA PHE A 36 0.65 65.36 31.21
C PHE A 36 1.49 64.07 31.24
N HIS A 37 1.24 63.13 30.32
CA HIS A 37 1.81 61.77 30.36
C HIS A 37 3.29 61.72 29.95
N PHE A 38 3.72 62.60 29.03
CA PHE A 38 5.10 62.70 28.55
C PHE A 38 5.82 63.94 29.12
N SER A 39 5.37 64.45 30.27
CA SER A 39 5.93 65.67 30.89
C SER A 39 7.37 65.53 31.38
N PHE A 40 7.75 64.34 31.83
CA PHE A 40 9.04 64.08 32.46
C PHE A 40 10.16 63.89 31.43
N ASP A 41 11.37 64.35 31.74
CA ASP A 41 12.60 64.15 30.91
C ASP A 41 13.03 62.67 30.78
N GLY A 42 12.23 61.74 31.30
CA GLY A 42 12.43 60.31 31.22
C GLY A 42 11.73 59.66 30.04
N VAL A 43 12.03 58.38 29.85
CA VAL A 43 11.30 57.53 28.91
C VAL A 43 10.01 57.07 29.58
N THR A 44 8.87 57.43 29.02
CA THR A 44 7.54 57.02 29.51
C THR A 44 6.91 56.02 28.55
N PRO A 45 6.31 54.92 29.05
CA PRO A 45 5.67 53.93 28.20
C PRO A 45 4.38 54.46 27.58
N CYS A 46 4.13 54.09 26.31
CA CYS A 46 2.85 54.32 25.64
C CYS A 46 1.70 53.72 26.48
N PRO A 47 0.61 54.47 26.74
CA PRO A 47 -0.55 53.94 27.47
C PRO A 47 -1.19 52.71 26.84
N PHE A 48 -1.09 52.56 25.52
CA PHE A 48 -1.71 51.46 24.78
C PHE A 48 -0.77 50.27 24.57
N CYS A 49 0.33 50.46 23.84
CA CYS A 49 1.24 49.36 23.47
C CYS A 49 2.46 49.21 24.40
N ARG A 50 2.62 50.10 25.39
CA ARG A 50 3.74 50.14 26.35
C ARG A 50 5.13 50.37 25.75
N SER A 51 5.23 50.72 24.46
CA SER A 51 6.50 51.09 23.84
C SER A 51 7.15 52.29 24.55
N PRO A 52 8.47 52.27 24.79
CA PRO A 52 9.18 53.38 25.41
C PRO A 52 9.20 54.60 24.50
N ILE A 53 8.70 55.74 24.98
CA ILE A 53 8.59 56.99 24.22
C ILE A 53 9.17 58.14 25.04
N LYS A 54 9.96 58.98 24.38
CA LYS A 54 10.42 60.27 24.93
C LYS A 54 9.52 61.41 24.45
N ARG A 55 9.54 62.55 25.17
CA ARG A 55 8.72 63.73 24.83
C ARG A 55 8.97 64.28 23.43
N ASP A 56 10.22 64.26 22.97
CA ASP A 56 10.63 64.70 21.63
C ASP A 56 10.20 63.73 20.51
N GLN A 57 9.64 62.57 20.87
CA GLN A 57 9.12 61.55 19.96
C GLN A 57 7.59 61.58 19.82
N VAL A 58 6.96 62.71 20.20
CA VAL A 58 5.53 62.92 20.03
C VAL A 58 5.30 64.08 19.07
N PHE A 59 4.56 63.81 17.99
CA PHE A 59 4.40 64.73 16.86
C PHE A 59 2.98 65.28 16.79
N ARG A 60 2.82 66.60 16.72
CA ARG A 60 1.53 67.23 16.45
C ARG A 60 1.11 66.94 15.00
N LEU A 61 -0.12 66.46 14.81
CA LEU A 61 -0.71 66.28 13.49
C LEU A 61 -1.56 67.50 13.13
N TYR A 62 -1.45 67.95 11.88
CA TYR A 62 -2.28 68.99 11.31
C TYR A 62 -3.27 68.34 10.35
N PHE A 63 -4.55 68.44 10.67
CA PHE A 63 -5.63 68.06 9.76
C PHE A 63 -6.24 69.33 9.20
N ASP A 64 -6.27 69.45 7.87
CA ASP A 64 -6.95 70.55 7.21
C ASP A 64 -8.43 70.18 7.09
N PHE A 65 -9.23 70.53 8.11
CA PHE A 65 -10.66 70.22 8.13
C PHE A 65 -11.50 71.16 7.25
N ASN A 66 -10.88 72.13 6.57
CA ASN A 66 -11.55 73.17 5.78
C ASN A 66 -11.69 72.88 4.28
N THR A 67 -11.34 71.68 3.80
CA THR A 67 -11.25 71.39 2.35
C THR A 67 -12.52 70.91 1.64
N GLU A 68 -13.72 71.04 2.21
CA GLU A 68 -14.96 70.67 1.49
C GLU A 68 -16.01 71.79 1.55
N GLY A 69 -15.78 72.84 0.76
CA GLY A 69 -16.73 73.93 0.56
C GLY A 69 -16.49 74.76 -0.70
N GLU A 70 -15.80 74.23 -1.71
CA GLU A 70 -15.73 74.89 -3.01
C GLU A 70 -16.91 74.43 -3.88
N GLU A 71 -17.88 75.34 -4.02
CA GLU A 71 -19.00 75.29 -4.95
C GLU A 71 -18.49 75.19 -6.39
N SER A 72 -18.21 73.96 -6.86
CA SER A 72 -17.85 73.70 -8.24
C SER A 72 -19.10 73.66 -9.11
N SER A 73 -19.08 74.47 -10.16
CA SER A 73 -19.93 74.49 -11.33
C SER A 73 -20.52 73.12 -11.68
N GLY A 74 -21.84 73.07 -11.94
CA GLY A 74 -22.57 71.83 -12.19
C GLY A 74 -21.90 70.95 -13.26
N PRO A 75 -21.80 69.62 -13.03
CA PRO A 75 -21.16 68.69 -13.93
C PRO A 75 -21.89 68.67 -15.27
N SER A 76 -21.13 68.60 -16.36
CA SER A 76 -21.69 68.40 -17.70
C SER A 76 -22.41 67.05 -17.79
N GLU A 77 -23.41 66.89 -18.66
CA GLU A 77 -24.11 65.60 -18.86
C GLU A 77 -23.13 64.45 -19.16
N GLU A 78 -22.01 64.77 -19.82
CA GLU A 78 -20.94 63.81 -20.15
C GLU A 78 -20.18 63.30 -18.91
N ASP A 79 -20.02 64.14 -17.88
CA ASP A 79 -19.39 63.76 -16.61
C ASP A 79 -20.31 62.85 -15.77
N VAL A 80 -21.63 63.06 -15.87
CA VAL A 80 -22.63 62.25 -15.18
C VAL A 80 -22.64 60.81 -15.72
N GLU A 81 -22.54 60.65 -17.04
CA GLU A 81 -22.53 59.34 -17.70
C GLU A 81 -21.22 58.57 -17.40
N LYS A 82 -20.06 59.24 -17.45
CA LYS A 82 -18.76 58.65 -17.06
C LYS A 82 -18.76 58.22 -15.59
N ARG A 83 -19.32 59.03 -14.69
CA ARG A 83 -19.41 58.72 -13.26
C ARG A 83 -20.35 57.54 -12.99
N ALA A 84 -21.48 57.46 -13.70
CA ALA A 84 -22.39 56.32 -13.62
C ALA A 84 -21.70 55.02 -14.08
N GLY A 85 -20.94 55.08 -15.18
CA GLY A 85 -20.11 53.97 -15.66
C GLY A 85 -19.07 53.52 -14.63
N LEU A 86 -18.36 54.46 -14.00
CA LEU A 86 -17.36 54.15 -12.97
C LEU A 86 -17.99 53.50 -11.72
N VAL A 87 -19.16 53.99 -11.28
CA VAL A 87 -19.90 53.41 -10.16
C VAL A 87 -20.39 52.00 -10.48
N ALA A 88 -20.86 51.76 -11.71
CA ALA A 88 -21.24 50.43 -12.18
C ALA A 88 -20.04 49.48 -12.19
N LEU A 89 -18.87 49.94 -12.67
CA LEU A 89 -17.63 49.18 -12.66
C LEU A 89 -17.18 48.81 -11.25
N VAL A 90 -17.15 49.78 -10.33
CA VAL A 90 -16.80 49.54 -8.92
C VAL A 90 -17.78 48.55 -8.28
N LYS A 91 -19.07 48.67 -8.59
CA LYS A 91 -20.10 47.73 -8.12
C LYS A 91 -19.88 46.32 -8.69
N ALA A 92 -19.52 46.19 -9.96
CA ALA A 92 -19.22 44.91 -10.59
C ALA A 92 -17.96 44.27 -9.99
N CYS A 93 -16.89 45.06 -9.77
CA CYS A 93 -15.69 44.61 -9.07
C CYS A 93 -16.04 44.13 -7.67
N ARG A 94 -16.86 44.89 -6.95
CA ARG A 94 -17.31 44.52 -5.61
C ARG A 94 -18.13 43.24 -5.62
N GLN A 95 -19.02 43.04 -6.58
CA GLN A 95 -19.80 41.80 -6.72
C GLN A 95 -18.95 40.59 -7.13
N ALA A 96 -17.85 40.81 -7.86
CA ALA A 96 -16.88 39.76 -8.20
C ALA A 96 -16.03 39.35 -6.98
N VAL A 97 -15.70 40.31 -6.10
CA VAL A 97 -14.91 40.09 -4.88
C VAL A 97 -15.76 39.58 -3.71
N ASP A 98 -16.91 40.19 -3.46
CA ASP A 98 -17.87 39.84 -2.39
C ASP A 98 -18.71 38.60 -2.78
N GLY A 99 -18.13 37.66 -3.55
CA GLY A 99 -18.80 36.44 -4.00
C GLY A 99 -19.64 35.78 -2.90
N PRO A 100 -20.73 35.06 -3.24
CA PRO A 100 -21.77 34.70 -2.29
C PRO A 100 -21.17 34.01 -1.08
N SER A 101 -21.20 34.70 0.06
CA SER A 101 -20.34 34.40 1.23
C SER A 101 -20.59 33.04 1.87
N ASN A 102 -21.54 32.24 1.36
CA ASN A 102 -22.01 31.00 1.98
C ASN A 102 -22.21 29.81 1.03
N SER A 103 -21.86 29.88 -0.26
CA SER A 103 -21.94 28.73 -1.17
C SER A 103 -20.59 28.45 -1.81
N SER A 104 -20.31 27.18 -2.14
CA SER A 104 -19.07 26.81 -2.85
C SER A 104 -19.06 27.54 -4.20
N VAL A 105 -18.40 28.70 -4.24
CA VAL A 105 -18.35 29.50 -5.46
C VAL A 105 -17.58 28.69 -6.48
N ASP A 106 -18.25 28.35 -7.58
CA ASP A 106 -17.62 27.70 -8.72
C ASP A 106 -16.58 28.67 -9.26
N GLY A 107 -15.31 28.26 -9.32
CA GLY A 107 -14.19 29.13 -9.73
C GLY A 107 -14.44 29.77 -11.09
N LYS A 108 -15.21 29.08 -11.95
CA LYS A 108 -15.65 29.58 -13.25
C LYS A 108 -16.54 30.82 -13.16
N GLU A 109 -17.39 30.94 -12.15
CA GLU A 109 -18.27 32.10 -12.01
C GLU A 109 -17.48 33.38 -11.68
N ILE A 110 -16.42 33.26 -10.88
CA ILE A 110 -15.55 34.39 -10.55
C ILE A 110 -14.70 34.78 -11.77
N GLU A 111 -14.24 33.79 -12.54
CA GLU A 111 -13.45 34.01 -13.76
C GLU A 111 -14.24 34.80 -14.82
N VAL A 112 -15.50 34.42 -15.07
CA VAL A 112 -16.42 35.14 -15.98
C VAL A 112 -16.70 36.56 -15.49
N LYS A 113 -16.87 36.77 -14.18
CA LYS A 113 -17.09 38.11 -13.61
C LYS A 113 -15.84 38.99 -13.70
N LEU A 114 -14.64 38.40 -13.54
CA LEU A 114 -13.37 39.11 -13.70
C LEU A 114 -13.13 39.53 -15.15
N GLU A 115 -13.46 38.66 -16.11
CA GLU A 115 -13.36 38.95 -17.54
C GLU A 115 -14.29 40.11 -17.95
N ALA A 116 -15.54 40.10 -17.47
CA ALA A 116 -16.49 41.21 -17.71
C ALA A 116 -16.01 42.55 -17.12
N VAL A 117 -15.28 42.53 -15.99
CA VAL A 117 -14.70 43.73 -15.38
C VAL A 117 -13.49 44.24 -16.18
N GLU A 118 -12.67 43.35 -16.72
CA GLU A 118 -11.54 43.71 -17.60
C GLU A 118 -12.01 44.29 -18.93
N ASP A 119 -13.06 43.72 -19.53
CA ASP A 119 -13.70 44.26 -20.73
C ASP A 119 -14.27 45.66 -20.47
N ALA A 120 -14.92 45.84 -19.31
CA ALA A 120 -15.42 47.14 -18.90
C ALA A 120 -14.30 48.14 -18.57
N LEU A 121 -13.13 47.69 -18.10
CA LEU A 121 -11.95 48.55 -17.90
C LEU A 121 -11.37 49.06 -19.23
N GLY A 122 -11.42 48.23 -20.28
CA GLY A 122 -10.92 48.56 -21.62
C GLY A 122 -11.68 49.71 -22.30
N SER A 123 -12.94 49.95 -21.93
CA SER A 123 -13.75 51.05 -22.48
C SER A 123 -13.43 52.42 -21.87
N PHE A 124 -12.68 52.48 -20.76
CA PHE A 124 -12.30 53.72 -20.07
C PHE A 124 -10.90 54.26 -20.45
N ASN A 125 -10.32 53.83 -21.57
CA ASN A 125 -8.97 54.24 -21.97
C ASN A 125 -8.81 55.76 -22.22
N ASP A 126 -9.90 56.47 -22.53
CA ASP A 126 -9.89 57.92 -22.77
C ASP A 126 -10.05 58.77 -21.50
N SER A 127 -10.07 58.14 -20.31
CA SER A 127 -10.24 58.84 -19.04
C SER A 127 -9.03 59.70 -18.65
N ASP A 128 -9.25 60.61 -17.69
CA ASP A 128 -8.19 61.40 -17.06
C ASP A 128 -7.08 60.53 -16.46
N HIS A 129 -5.87 61.08 -16.37
CA HIS A 129 -4.67 60.36 -15.93
C HIS A 129 -4.83 59.71 -14.54
N ALA A 130 -5.48 60.40 -13.60
CA ALA A 130 -5.73 59.88 -12.25
C ALA A 130 -6.64 58.63 -12.28
N THR A 131 -7.71 58.68 -13.06
CA THR A 131 -8.63 57.56 -13.27
C THR A 131 -7.92 56.39 -13.94
N ARG A 132 -7.11 56.64 -14.98
CA ARG A 132 -6.29 55.60 -15.61
C ARG A 132 -5.31 54.92 -14.64
N SER A 133 -4.68 55.69 -13.74
CA SER A 133 -3.78 55.13 -12.72
C SER A 133 -4.53 54.21 -11.75
N LEU A 134 -5.72 54.62 -11.29
CA LEU A 134 -6.57 53.80 -10.42
C LEU A 134 -7.06 52.53 -11.12
N LEU A 135 -7.56 52.65 -12.35
CA LEU A 135 -8.02 51.52 -13.16
C LEU A 135 -6.87 50.53 -13.44
N LYS A 136 -5.65 51.03 -13.66
CA LYS A 136 -4.45 50.19 -13.80
C LYS A 136 -4.12 49.45 -12.49
N SER A 137 -4.16 50.13 -11.34
CA SER A 137 -3.96 49.51 -10.04
C SER A 137 -5.01 48.43 -9.76
N LEU A 138 -6.27 48.69 -10.12
CA LEU A 138 -7.37 47.74 -9.99
C LEU A 138 -7.14 46.52 -10.89
N GLY A 139 -6.75 46.72 -12.15
CA GLY A 139 -6.39 45.63 -13.07
C GLY A 139 -5.26 44.75 -12.52
N CYS A 140 -4.22 45.34 -11.91
CA CYS A 140 -3.17 44.56 -11.24
C CYS A 140 -3.73 43.68 -10.11
N VAL A 141 -4.59 44.22 -9.25
CA VAL A 141 -5.21 43.46 -8.14
C VAL A 141 -6.11 42.34 -8.67
N LEU A 142 -6.89 42.59 -9.72
CA LEU A 142 -7.75 41.56 -10.33
C LEU A 142 -6.93 40.44 -10.96
N SER A 143 -5.82 40.77 -11.62
CA SER A 143 -4.87 39.80 -12.16
C SER A 143 -4.23 38.94 -11.05
N GLU A 144 -3.85 39.55 -9.92
CA GLU A 144 -3.35 38.82 -8.75
C GLU A 144 -4.42 37.89 -8.15
N ILE A 145 -5.68 38.33 -8.06
CA ILE A 145 -6.80 37.51 -7.58
C ILE A 145 -7.00 36.31 -8.51
N ARG A 146 -7.02 36.51 -9.83
CA ARG A 146 -7.15 35.42 -10.82
C ARG A 146 -6.00 34.43 -10.69
N SER A 147 -4.76 34.92 -10.59
CA SER A 147 -3.58 34.08 -10.39
C SER A 147 -3.67 33.24 -9.10
N LYS A 148 -4.08 33.84 -7.98
CA LYS A 148 -4.29 33.12 -6.72
C LYS A 148 -5.41 32.10 -6.80
N GLN A 149 -6.51 32.41 -7.48
CA GLN A 149 -7.61 31.46 -7.68
C GLN A 149 -7.18 30.27 -8.53
N GLN A 150 -6.44 30.52 -9.61
CA GLN A 150 -5.89 29.46 -10.44
C GLN A 150 -4.93 28.56 -9.64
N GLN A 151 -4.05 29.15 -8.82
CA GLN A 151 -3.16 28.40 -7.92
C GLN A 151 -3.93 27.54 -6.92
N LEU A 152 -5.00 28.08 -6.31
CA LEU A 152 -5.86 27.33 -5.39
C LEU A 152 -6.61 26.19 -6.08
N SER A 153 -7.08 26.40 -7.32
CA SER A 153 -7.71 25.33 -8.11
C SER A 153 -6.72 24.21 -8.39
N VAL A 154 -5.52 24.55 -8.87
CA VAL A 154 -4.46 23.57 -9.14
C VAL A 154 -4.06 22.81 -7.87
N ALA A 155 -3.97 23.50 -6.73
CA ALA A 155 -3.69 22.86 -5.44
C ALA A 155 -4.79 21.87 -5.03
N ARG A 156 -6.07 22.23 -5.20
CA ARG A 156 -7.20 21.32 -4.92
C ARG A 156 -7.20 20.11 -5.82
N ASP A 157 -6.93 20.29 -7.11
CA ASP A 157 -6.85 19.19 -8.07
C ASP A 157 -5.67 18.25 -7.74
N ALA A 158 -4.52 18.82 -7.37
CA ALA A 158 -3.36 18.05 -6.92
C ALA A 158 -3.66 17.26 -5.63
N ASP A 159 -4.37 17.85 -4.66
CA ASP A 159 -4.80 17.17 -3.44
C ASP A 159 -5.82 16.06 -3.73
N ALA A 160 -6.75 16.28 -4.66
CA ALA A 160 -7.71 15.25 -5.09
C ALA A 160 -7.01 14.08 -5.79
N GLN A 161 -6.05 14.36 -6.68
CA GLN A 161 -5.22 13.33 -7.31
C GLN A 161 -4.38 12.56 -6.30
N LYS A 162 -3.78 13.24 -5.32
CA LYS A 162 -3.03 12.62 -4.24
C LYS A 162 -3.91 11.69 -3.41
N ALA A 163 -5.12 12.13 -3.05
CA ALA A 163 -6.08 11.30 -2.32
C ALA A 163 -6.48 10.04 -3.11
N GLU A 164 -6.66 10.14 -4.43
CA GLU A 164 -6.95 8.99 -5.29
C GLU A 164 -5.74 8.04 -5.40
N LEU A 165 -4.52 8.57 -5.54
CA LEU A 165 -3.30 7.77 -5.51
C LEU A 165 -3.14 7.02 -4.18
N ASP A 166 -3.42 7.66 -3.05
CA ASP A 166 -3.39 7.03 -1.73
C ASP A 166 -4.46 5.95 -1.58
N ARG A 167 -5.64 6.16 -2.17
CA ARG A 167 -6.72 5.16 -2.21
C ARG A 167 -6.32 3.94 -3.03
N LEU A 168 -5.76 4.15 -4.22
CA LEU A 168 -5.26 3.09 -5.09
C LEU A 168 -4.10 2.34 -4.44
N SER A 169 -3.13 3.05 -3.86
CA SER A 169 -2.01 2.47 -3.12
C SER A 169 -2.47 1.54 -2.01
N ARG A 170 -3.45 1.97 -1.19
CA ARG A 170 -4.08 1.10 -0.16
C ARG A 170 -4.75 -0.13 -0.76
N LYS A 171 -5.48 0.02 -1.86
CA LYS A 171 -6.13 -1.09 -2.57
C LYS A 171 -5.12 -2.11 -3.10
N TYR A 172 -4.01 -1.67 -3.69
CA TYR A 172 -2.95 -2.55 -4.18
C TYR A 172 -2.19 -3.23 -3.05
N LYS A 173 -1.88 -2.52 -1.95
CA LYS A 173 -1.28 -3.13 -0.74
C LYS A 173 -2.16 -4.24 -0.16
N GLN A 174 -3.48 -4.03 -0.09
CA GLN A 174 -4.41 -5.08 0.36
C GLN A 174 -4.44 -6.28 -0.59
N LYS A 175 -4.43 -6.05 -1.91
CA LYS A 175 -4.36 -7.14 -2.91
C LYS A 175 -3.05 -7.93 -2.79
N LEU A 176 -1.92 -7.26 -2.67
CA LEU A 176 -0.61 -7.90 -2.46
C LEU A 176 -0.62 -8.77 -1.21
N SER A 177 -1.10 -8.24 -0.07
CA SER A 177 -1.19 -9.02 1.17
C SER A 177 -2.10 -10.26 1.05
N LYS A 178 -3.18 -10.19 0.26
CA LYS A 178 -4.03 -11.36 -0.02
C LYS A 178 -3.30 -12.41 -0.84
N VAL A 179 -2.64 -12.00 -1.92
CA VAL A 179 -1.88 -12.90 -2.80
C VAL A 179 -0.71 -13.54 -2.04
N GLU A 180 -0.02 -12.80 -1.19
CA GLU A 180 1.05 -13.33 -0.33
C GLU A 180 0.53 -14.42 0.63
N LYS A 181 -0.63 -14.21 1.26
CA LYS A 181 -1.27 -15.21 2.13
C LYS A 181 -1.69 -16.46 1.36
N GLU A 182 -2.23 -16.28 0.16
CA GLU A 182 -2.58 -17.40 -0.72
C GLU A 182 -1.34 -18.18 -1.16
N LEU A 183 -0.26 -17.48 -1.54
CA LEU A 183 1.02 -18.10 -1.89
C LEU A 183 1.61 -18.91 -0.73
N GLN A 184 1.55 -18.37 0.49
CA GLN A 184 1.99 -19.10 1.70
C GLN A 184 1.16 -20.36 1.94
N ARG A 185 -0.16 -20.29 1.79
CA ARG A 185 -1.05 -21.47 1.91
C ARG A 185 -0.73 -22.53 0.86
N THR A 186 -0.58 -22.14 -0.40
CA THR A 186 -0.22 -23.07 -1.48
C THR A 186 1.14 -23.70 -1.24
N ARG A 187 2.12 -22.94 -0.75
CA ARG A 187 3.45 -23.47 -0.39
C ARG A 187 3.36 -24.48 0.76
N HIS A 188 2.52 -24.23 1.76
CA HIS A 188 2.31 -25.16 2.86
C HIS A 188 1.68 -26.47 2.37
N LEU A 189 0.62 -26.40 1.58
CA LEU A 189 -0.04 -27.57 0.98
C LEU A 189 0.92 -28.38 0.08
N LEU A 190 1.76 -27.69 -0.70
CA LEU A 190 2.77 -28.35 -1.53
C LEU A 190 3.79 -29.11 -0.68
N ASN A 191 4.25 -28.52 0.41
CA ASN A 191 5.18 -29.19 1.33
C ASN A 191 4.54 -30.40 2.02
N GLU A 192 3.28 -30.30 2.45
CA GLU A 192 2.52 -31.44 3.00
C GLU A 192 2.40 -32.57 1.96
N THR A 193 2.02 -32.23 0.73
CA THR A 193 1.90 -33.21 -0.37
C THR A 193 3.26 -33.87 -0.68
N LEU A 194 4.35 -33.11 -0.67
CA LEU A 194 5.71 -33.65 -0.87
C LEU A 194 6.11 -34.59 0.27
N GLN A 195 5.77 -34.25 1.51
CA GLN A 195 6.04 -35.08 2.67
C GLN A 195 5.23 -36.38 2.63
N GLU A 196 3.93 -36.32 2.32
CA GLU A 196 3.09 -37.51 2.14
C GLU A 196 3.62 -38.40 1.00
N SER A 197 4.03 -37.80 -0.12
CA SER A 197 4.63 -38.55 -1.22
C SER A 197 5.95 -39.22 -0.84
N ALA A 198 6.79 -38.55 -0.05
CA ALA A 198 8.05 -39.14 0.43
C ALA A 198 7.80 -40.31 1.38
N GLN A 199 6.83 -40.18 2.30
CA GLN A 199 6.43 -41.27 3.19
C GLN A 199 5.85 -42.46 2.41
N ALA A 200 5.00 -42.20 1.41
CA ALA A 200 4.46 -43.25 0.54
C ALA A 200 5.58 -43.98 -0.22
N GLN A 201 6.58 -43.24 -0.71
CA GLN A 201 7.75 -43.81 -1.38
C GLN A 201 8.57 -44.71 -0.44
N GLU A 202 8.80 -44.29 0.80
CA GLU A 202 9.50 -45.08 1.82
C GLU A 202 8.76 -46.40 2.11
N VAL A 203 7.43 -46.34 2.29
CA VAL A 203 6.59 -47.53 2.50
C VAL A 203 6.65 -48.48 1.30
N LEU A 204 6.58 -47.95 0.07
CA LEU A 204 6.69 -48.78 -1.14
C LEU A 204 8.07 -49.41 -1.28
N GLN A 205 9.14 -48.67 -0.94
CA GLN A 205 10.51 -49.19 -0.95
C GLN A 205 10.67 -50.34 0.05
N ALA A 206 10.17 -50.18 1.28
CA ALA A 206 10.21 -51.22 2.30
C ALA A 206 9.44 -52.49 1.87
N LYS A 207 8.27 -52.33 1.22
CA LYS A 207 7.51 -53.46 0.65
C LYS A 207 8.27 -54.16 -0.46
N LEU A 208 8.93 -53.39 -1.33
CA LEU A 208 9.73 -53.91 -2.43
C LEU A 208 10.90 -54.74 -1.90
N ASP A 209 11.62 -54.24 -0.89
CA ASP A 209 12.74 -54.94 -0.27
C ASP A 209 12.29 -56.19 0.48
N THR A 210 11.14 -56.14 1.17
CA THR A 210 10.51 -57.32 1.77
C THR A 210 10.19 -58.39 0.73
N THR A 211 9.59 -57.98 -0.40
CA THR A 211 9.23 -58.88 -1.50
C THR A 211 10.46 -59.48 -2.15
N ARG A 212 11.54 -58.70 -2.30
CA ARG A 212 12.85 -59.21 -2.77
C ARG A 212 13.40 -60.28 -1.83
N GLY A 213 13.40 -60.03 -0.52
CA GLY A 213 13.85 -61.02 0.47
C GLY A 213 13.03 -62.32 0.44
N GLN A 214 11.71 -62.22 0.25
CA GLN A 214 10.84 -63.39 0.08
C GLN A 214 11.15 -64.15 -1.22
N LEU A 215 11.39 -63.44 -2.33
CA LEU A 215 11.76 -64.03 -3.60
C LEU A 215 13.10 -64.78 -3.48
N GLU A 216 14.12 -64.16 -2.89
CA GLU A 216 15.43 -64.80 -2.65
C GLU A 216 15.31 -66.06 -1.80
N THR A 217 14.51 -66.00 -0.73
CA THR A 217 14.24 -67.16 0.13
C THR A 217 13.58 -68.29 -0.65
N THR A 218 12.57 -67.95 -1.48
CA THR A 218 11.87 -68.91 -2.32
C THR A 218 12.80 -69.51 -3.37
N THR A 219 13.64 -68.71 -4.02
CA THR A 219 14.66 -69.18 -4.96
C THR A 219 15.62 -70.16 -4.30
N ARG A 220 16.11 -69.87 -3.09
CA ARG A 220 16.98 -70.80 -2.33
C ARG A 220 16.28 -72.12 -2.02
N LEU A 221 15.00 -72.07 -1.63
CA LEU A 221 14.20 -73.28 -1.39
C LEU A 221 14.01 -74.10 -2.65
N VAL A 222 13.72 -73.47 -3.79
CA VAL A 222 13.61 -74.16 -5.09
C VAL A 222 14.92 -74.84 -5.44
N ASN A 223 16.05 -74.13 -5.35
CA ASN A 223 17.36 -74.71 -5.63
C ASN A 223 17.67 -75.91 -4.73
N THR A 224 17.39 -75.81 -3.42
CA THR A 224 17.60 -76.93 -2.49
C THR A 224 16.75 -78.14 -2.87
N ARG A 225 15.48 -77.92 -3.27
CA ARG A 225 14.60 -79.01 -3.72
C ARG A 225 15.06 -79.61 -5.05
N ASP A 226 15.65 -78.82 -5.94
CA ASP A 226 16.22 -79.32 -7.18
C ASP A 226 17.44 -80.20 -6.91
N ASP A 227 18.31 -79.81 -5.96
CA ASP A 227 19.44 -80.63 -5.48
C ASP A 227 18.94 -81.96 -4.87
N ASP A 228 17.95 -81.89 -3.96
CA ASP A 228 17.32 -83.08 -3.36
C ASP A 228 16.73 -84.03 -4.43
N LEU A 229 16.07 -83.46 -5.44
CA LEU A 229 15.51 -84.23 -6.56
C LEU A 229 16.61 -84.88 -7.41
N GLU A 230 17.75 -84.23 -7.58
CA GLU A 230 18.91 -84.80 -8.27
C GLU A 230 19.48 -85.99 -7.50
N ASP A 231 19.62 -85.88 -6.18
CA ASP A 231 20.13 -86.95 -5.33
C ASP A 231 19.16 -88.15 -5.29
N LEU A 232 17.86 -87.91 -5.17
CA LEU A 232 16.85 -88.97 -5.29
C LEU A 232 16.88 -89.67 -6.65
N ARG A 233 17.20 -88.95 -7.74
CA ARG A 233 17.40 -89.55 -9.06
C ARG A 233 18.63 -90.45 -9.10
N LYS A 234 19.76 -90.03 -8.50
CA LYS A 234 20.99 -90.83 -8.37
C LYS A 234 20.74 -92.10 -7.55
N ASP A 235 20.07 -91.97 -6.41
CA ASP A 235 19.71 -93.09 -5.53
C ASP A 235 18.81 -94.10 -6.22
N ARG A 236 17.78 -93.61 -6.93
CA ARG A 236 16.90 -94.46 -7.74
C ARG A 236 17.71 -95.25 -8.76
N GLU A 237 18.68 -94.64 -9.42
CA GLU A 237 19.52 -95.31 -10.41
C GLU A 237 20.47 -96.34 -9.76
N SER A 238 21.08 -95.99 -8.64
CA SER A 238 21.90 -96.91 -7.83
C SER A 238 21.12 -98.15 -7.37
N LEU A 239 19.88 -97.95 -6.91
CA LEU A 239 18.97 -99.03 -6.50
C LEU A 239 18.58 -99.92 -7.69
N LYS A 240 18.30 -99.34 -8.87
CA LYS A 240 18.04 -100.14 -10.09
C LYS A 240 19.25 -101.01 -10.44
N ILE A 241 20.46 -100.44 -10.44
CA ILE A 241 21.70 -101.17 -10.73
C ILE A 241 21.89 -102.32 -9.72
N SER A 242 21.69 -102.04 -8.44
CA SER A 242 21.78 -103.04 -7.36
C SER A 242 20.75 -104.15 -7.53
N ASN A 243 19.49 -103.81 -7.84
CA ASN A 243 18.42 -104.77 -8.11
C ASN A 243 18.76 -105.69 -9.30
N LEU A 244 19.30 -105.14 -10.39
CA LEU A 244 19.77 -105.93 -11.54
C LEU A 244 20.90 -106.90 -11.14
N ARG A 245 21.84 -106.47 -10.28
CA ARG A 245 22.90 -107.35 -9.76
C ARG A 245 22.32 -108.47 -8.90
N TYR A 246 21.39 -108.18 -8.01
CA TYR A 246 20.71 -109.20 -7.18
C TYR A 246 19.92 -110.19 -8.02
N LYS A 247 19.18 -109.72 -9.04
CA LYS A 247 18.49 -110.59 -10.00
C LYS A 247 19.46 -111.54 -10.68
N LYS A 248 20.59 -111.02 -11.20
CA LYS A 248 21.64 -111.86 -11.80
C LYS A 248 22.16 -112.93 -10.83
N LYS A 249 22.48 -112.55 -9.58
CA LYS A 249 22.92 -113.50 -8.53
C LYS A 249 21.85 -114.55 -8.22
N TYR A 250 20.59 -114.16 -8.09
CA TYR A 250 19.48 -115.06 -7.83
C TYR A 250 19.31 -116.08 -8.95
N TYR A 251 19.34 -115.66 -10.23
CA TYR A 251 19.26 -116.58 -11.35
C TYR A 251 20.45 -117.55 -11.40
N ALA A 252 21.67 -117.07 -11.14
CA ALA A 252 22.85 -117.93 -11.05
C ALA A 252 22.71 -118.97 -9.91
N LEU A 253 22.27 -118.56 -8.73
CA LEU A 253 22.04 -119.46 -7.60
C LEU A 253 20.92 -120.47 -7.92
N LYS A 254 19.82 -120.01 -8.52
CA LYS A 254 18.71 -120.87 -8.95
C LYS A 254 19.16 -121.92 -9.97
N GLN A 255 20.01 -121.53 -10.92
CA GLN A 255 20.62 -122.46 -11.88
C GLN A 255 21.51 -123.49 -11.18
N HIS A 256 22.38 -123.05 -10.25
CA HIS A 256 23.23 -123.94 -9.47
C HIS A 256 22.42 -124.95 -8.63
N VAL A 257 21.36 -124.49 -7.96
CA VAL A 257 20.44 -125.38 -7.21
C VAL A 257 19.77 -126.39 -8.13
N ALA A 258 19.32 -125.96 -9.31
CA ALA A 258 18.73 -126.86 -10.30
C ALA A 258 19.73 -127.90 -10.83
N GLU A 259 21.00 -127.52 -11.03
CA GLU A 259 22.09 -128.42 -11.41
C GLU A 259 22.43 -129.42 -10.29
N MET A 260 22.52 -128.96 -9.04
CA MET A 260 22.73 -129.84 -7.88
C MET A 260 21.60 -130.86 -7.74
N LYS A 261 20.33 -130.41 -7.85
CA LYS A 261 19.17 -131.30 -7.80
C LYS A 261 19.23 -132.37 -8.89
N ARG A 262 19.60 -132.01 -10.12
CA ARG A 262 19.79 -132.97 -11.23
C ARG A 262 20.92 -133.97 -10.98
N LYS A 263 21.96 -133.62 -10.21
CA LYS A 263 23.04 -134.53 -9.82
C LYS A 263 22.56 -135.51 -8.74
N THR A 264 21.88 -135.00 -7.72
CA THR A 264 21.29 -135.83 -6.64
C THR A 264 20.26 -136.82 -7.20
N ASP A 265 19.42 -136.42 -8.15
CA ASP A 265 18.43 -137.32 -8.78
C ASP A 265 19.08 -138.40 -9.70
N ARG A 266 20.40 -138.33 -9.97
CA ARG A 266 21.13 -139.27 -10.86
C ARG A 266 22.03 -140.26 -10.13
N GLU A 267 22.27 -140.07 -8.85
CA GLU A 267 22.90 -141.10 -8.00
C GLU A 267 21.76 -141.93 -7.40
N PRO A 268 21.52 -143.18 -7.85
CA PRO A 268 20.63 -144.08 -7.14
C PRO A 268 21.17 -144.25 -5.73
N ASP A 269 20.30 -143.97 -4.76
CA ASP A 269 20.59 -144.05 -3.33
C ASP A 269 20.78 -145.52 -2.92
N ASP A 270 21.94 -146.10 -3.25
CA ASP A 270 22.36 -147.46 -2.87
C ASP A 270 22.87 -147.55 -1.42
N THR A 271 22.60 -146.54 -0.56
CA THR A 271 23.22 -146.43 0.78
C THR A 271 22.24 -146.42 1.95
N LEU A 272 20.99 -146.86 1.77
CA LEU A 272 20.08 -147.19 2.86
C LEU A 272 20.10 -148.71 3.14
N MET A 273 21.23 -149.19 3.66
CA MET A 273 21.25 -150.39 4.49
C MET A 273 20.58 -150.02 5.83
N ILE A 274 19.30 -150.36 5.95
CA ILE A 274 18.60 -150.43 7.23
C ILE A 274 19.31 -151.50 8.05
N ILE A 275 20.02 -151.08 9.09
CA ILE A 275 20.40 -151.97 10.19
C ILE A 275 19.19 -152.01 11.11
N ASP A 276 18.41 -153.09 11.01
CA ASP A 276 17.42 -153.46 12.01
C ASP A 276 18.16 -153.71 13.34
N ASN A 277 17.81 -152.94 14.36
CA ASN A 277 18.03 -153.30 15.75
C ASN A 277 16.67 -153.25 16.46
N GLU A 278 16.10 -154.46 16.58
CA GLU A 278 15.03 -154.94 17.48
C GLU A 278 13.60 -154.42 17.31
#